data_AF-A0A317ZI85-F1
#
_entry.id   AF-A0A317ZI85-F1
#
_cell.length_a   1.000
_cell.length_b   1.000
_cell.length_c   1.000
_cell.angle_alpha   90.00
_cell.angle_beta   90.00
_cell.angle_gamma   90.00
#
_symmetry.space_group_name_H-M   'P 1'
#
loop_
_entity.id
_entity.type
_entity.pdbx_description
1 polymer ?
#
loop_
_entity_poly.entity_id
_entity_poly.type
_entity_poly.pdbx_seq_one_letter_code
_entity_poly.pdbx_strand_id
1 'polypeptide(L)'
;MALSGLFVCLPSPALADADADRIARLEKRLMELEARLSEQEQETKEVKTLAASSAAGANQSGGSYTGNPLALDIMANSAWRNLRWTQEEQWAGIRKGISEEKVIELLGNPPRSLDSLKPRVDKVFWYETSLRDRSTALRGKISFKDGKVIAVKKPNFQAVKQALQSR
;
A
#
# COMPACT_ATOMS: atom_id res chain seq x y z
N MET A 1 -21.47 57.80 46.40
CA MET A 1 -20.79 57.65 45.10
C MET A 1 -19.99 56.35 45.15
N ALA A 2 -20.29 55.43 44.23
CA ALA A 2 -19.71 54.10 44.18
C ALA A 2 -18.27 54.14 43.63
N LEU A 3 -17.35 53.41 44.27
CA LEU A 3 -16.07 53.02 43.68
C LEU A 3 -16.10 51.52 43.48
N SER A 4 -16.24 51.15 42.21
CA SER A 4 -16.37 49.81 41.69
C SER A 4 -15.11 48.99 41.92
N GLY A 5 -15.29 47.77 42.41
CA GLY A 5 -14.23 46.78 42.57
C GLY A 5 -13.75 46.25 41.21
N LEU A 6 -12.43 46.19 41.05
CA LEU A 6 -11.77 45.36 40.06
C LEU A 6 -11.29 44.08 40.79
N PHE A 7 -12.14 43.06 40.83
CA PHE A 7 -11.75 41.74 41.33
C PHE A 7 -10.95 41.05 40.23
N VAL A 8 -9.62 41.11 40.32
CA VAL A 8 -8.73 40.28 39.51
C VAL A 8 -8.94 38.84 39.97
N CYS A 9 -9.63 38.04 39.17
CA CYS A 9 -9.76 36.60 39.37
C CYS A 9 -8.36 35.99 39.21
N LEU A 10 -7.65 35.76 40.31
CA LEU A 10 -6.44 34.95 40.31
C LEU A 10 -6.84 33.52 39.86
N PRO A 11 -6.14 32.92 38.88
CA PRO A 11 -6.35 31.53 38.55
C PRO A 11 -6.04 30.65 39.77
N SER A 12 -6.98 29.77 40.09
CA SER A 12 -6.94 28.87 41.25
C SER A 12 -5.77 27.87 41.13
N PRO A 13 -5.00 27.59 42.20
CA PRO A 13 -3.81 26.73 42.16
C PRO A 13 -4.12 25.27 41.80
N ALA A 14 -5.36 24.81 42.05
CA ALA A 14 -5.76 23.43 41.77
C ALA A 14 -5.77 23.07 40.27
N LEU A 15 -5.92 24.06 39.37
CA LEU A 15 -5.81 23.83 37.93
C LEU A 15 -4.33 23.73 37.50
N ALA A 16 -3.45 24.50 38.15
CA ALA A 16 -2.02 24.48 37.89
C ALA A 16 -1.38 23.14 38.27
N ASP A 17 -1.81 22.51 39.38
CA ASP A 17 -1.33 21.19 39.79
C ASP A 17 -1.79 20.08 38.81
N ALA A 18 -3.04 20.14 38.34
CA ALA A 18 -3.55 19.19 37.35
C ALA A 18 -2.87 19.31 35.98
N ASP A 19 -2.49 20.52 35.59
CA ASP A 19 -1.71 20.77 34.38
C ASP A 19 -0.25 20.37 34.56
N ALA A 20 0.36 20.56 35.74
CA ALA A 20 1.69 20.05 36.07
C ALA A 20 1.75 18.50 35.98
N ASP A 21 0.73 17.80 36.46
CA ASP A 21 0.63 16.33 36.34
C ASP A 21 0.44 15.86 34.88
N ARG A 22 -0.23 16.65 34.05
CA ARG A 22 -0.35 16.38 32.61
C ARG A 22 0.98 16.60 31.91
N ILE A 23 1.67 17.70 32.21
CA ILE A 23 2.97 18.02 31.65
C ILE A 23 4.00 16.93 32.00
N ALA A 24 4.08 16.51 33.27
CA ALA A 24 4.98 15.43 33.69
C ALA A 24 4.73 14.10 32.96
N ARG A 25 3.45 13.77 32.68
CA ARG A 25 3.10 12.57 31.88
C ARG A 25 3.47 12.70 30.41
N LEU A 26 3.34 13.90 29.85
CA LEU A 26 3.72 14.20 28.47
C LEU A 26 5.25 14.18 28.28
N GLU A 27 5.99 14.77 29.22
CA GLU A 27 7.45 14.74 29.24
C GLU A 27 7.99 13.30 29.33
N LYS A 28 7.36 12.46 30.16
CA LYS A 28 7.72 11.03 30.24
C LYS A 28 7.49 10.29 28.92
N ARG A 29 6.39 10.57 28.22
CA ARG A 29 6.12 9.99 26.89
C ARG A 29 7.06 10.53 25.82
N LEU A 30 7.44 11.81 25.89
CA LEU A 30 8.42 12.41 24.99
C LEU A 30 9.78 11.73 25.15
N MET A 31 10.27 11.52 26.38
CA MET A 31 11.52 10.80 26.61
C MET A 31 11.49 9.36 26.08
N GLU A 32 10.37 8.64 26.25
CA GLU A 32 10.22 7.28 25.72
C GLU A 32 10.24 7.26 24.17
N LEU A 33 9.59 8.25 23.54
CA LEU A 33 9.59 8.39 22.08
C LEU A 33 10.95 8.84 21.54
N GLU A 34 11.65 9.74 22.22
CA GLU A 34 13.01 10.18 21.87
C GLU A 34 14.00 9.03 22.02
N ALA A 35 13.87 8.19 23.04
CA ALA A 35 14.69 6.98 23.20
C ALA A 35 14.47 6.01 22.05
N ARG A 36 13.21 5.71 21.71
CA ARG A 36 12.86 4.85 20.56
C ARG A 36 13.34 5.41 19.22
N LEU A 37 13.23 6.73 19.03
CA LEU A 37 13.75 7.38 17.83
C LEU A 37 15.27 7.31 17.76
N SER A 38 15.97 7.46 18.89
CA SER A 38 17.44 7.34 18.92
C SER A 38 17.91 5.92 18.60
N GLU A 39 17.18 4.89 19.06
CA GLU A 39 17.45 3.49 18.76
C GLU A 39 17.21 3.20 17.27
N GLN A 40 16.07 3.65 16.72
CA GLN A 40 15.77 3.54 15.29
C GLN A 40 16.74 4.35 14.41
N GLU A 41 17.22 5.51 14.87
CA GLU A 41 18.23 6.28 14.16
C GLU A 41 19.59 5.56 14.16
N GLN A 42 19.96 4.87 15.23
CA GLN A 42 21.19 4.08 15.27
C GLN A 42 21.08 2.86 14.36
N GLU A 43 19.96 2.12 14.42
CA GLU A 43 19.69 1.00 13.51
C GLU A 43 19.72 1.43 12.03
N THR A 44 19.14 2.58 11.69
CA THR A 44 19.15 3.08 10.30
C THR A 44 20.52 3.62 9.88
N LYS A 45 21.32 4.18 10.80
CA LYS A 45 22.70 4.60 10.52
C LYS A 45 23.60 3.39 10.27
N GLU A 46 23.44 2.30 11.02
CA GLU A 46 24.18 1.04 10.82
C GLU A 46 23.77 0.32 9.53
N VAL A 47 22.47 0.29 9.19
CA VAL A 47 22.01 -0.23 7.90
C VAL A 47 22.52 0.64 6.74
N LYS A 48 22.61 1.97 6.93
CA LYS A 48 23.13 2.90 5.92
C LYS A 48 24.63 2.75 5.70
N THR A 49 25.44 2.45 6.72
CA THR A 49 26.89 2.19 6.55
C THR A 49 27.15 0.85 5.86
N LEU A 50 26.34 -0.18 6.12
CA LEU A 50 26.38 -1.45 5.40
C LEU A 50 25.94 -1.30 3.93
N ALA A 51 24.94 -0.46 3.66
CA ALA A 51 24.52 -0.11 2.30
C ALA A 51 25.56 0.77 1.55
N ALA A 52 26.25 1.67 2.25
CA ALA A 52 27.32 2.48 1.65
C ALA A 52 28.56 1.62 1.30
N SER A 53 28.83 0.60 2.09
CA SER A 53 29.93 -0.36 1.84
C SER A 53 29.64 -1.26 0.63
N SER A 54 28.37 -1.57 0.35
CA SER A 54 27.96 -2.27 -0.88
C SER A 54 27.81 -1.34 -2.09
N ALA A 55 27.54 -0.05 -1.89
CA ALA A 55 27.52 0.97 -2.94
C ALA A 55 28.92 1.38 -3.45
N ALA A 56 29.98 1.18 -2.66
CA ALA A 56 31.36 1.48 -3.08
C ALA A 56 31.87 0.57 -4.23
N GLY A 57 31.17 -0.52 -4.53
CA GLY A 57 31.42 -1.36 -5.72
C GLY A 57 30.59 -1.02 -6.95
N ALA A 58 29.65 -0.07 -6.85
CA ALA A 58 28.63 0.22 -7.88
C ALA A 58 28.91 1.50 -8.67
N ASN A 59 30.16 1.95 -8.74
CA ASN A 59 30.53 3.06 -9.60
C ASN A 59 30.75 2.55 -11.03
N GLN A 60 29.66 2.38 -11.79
CA GLN A 60 29.70 2.43 -13.26
C GLN A 60 28.31 2.59 -13.87
N SER A 61 28.21 3.60 -14.72
CA SER A 61 27.22 3.86 -15.78
C SER A 61 25.79 4.21 -15.35
N GLY A 62 25.41 5.43 -15.71
CA GLY A 62 24.05 5.94 -15.61
C GLY A 62 23.05 5.13 -16.41
N GLY A 63 21.82 5.11 -15.90
CA GLY A 63 20.70 4.44 -16.52
C GLY A 63 19.95 3.58 -15.52
N SER A 64 18.74 4.03 -15.19
CA SER A 64 17.67 3.22 -14.62
C SER A 64 17.65 3.06 -13.09
N TYR A 65 16.61 3.66 -12.50
CA TYR A 65 16.08 3.38 -11.17
C TYR A 65 15.55 1.93 -11.01
N THR A 66 15.95 1.00 -11.88
CA THR A 66 15.50 -0.41 -11.93
C THR A 66 16.50 -1.40 -11.34
N GLY A 67 17.54 -0.93 -10.65
CA GLY A 67 18.62 -1.78 -10.15
C GLY A 67 18.52 -2.23 -8.69
N ASN A 68 17.60 -1.66 -7.90
CA ASN A 68 17.57 -1.93 -6.46
C ASN A 68 16.50 -2.99 -6.14
N PRO A 69 16.87 -4.26 -5.89
CA PRO A 69 15.90 -5.35 -5.67
C PRO A 69 15.03 -5.09 -4.44
N LEU A 70 15.54 -4.35 -3.45
CA LEU A 70 14.77 -3.89 -2.28
C LEU A 70 13.74 -2.81 -2.61
N ALA A 71 14.00 -1.93 -3.58
CA ALA A 71 13.00 -0.94 -4.01
C ALA A 71 11.86 -1.60 -4.79
N LEU A 72 12.20 -2.60 -5.63
CA LEU A 72 11.23 -3.47 -6.28
C LEU A 72 10.48 -4.34 -5.26
N ASP A 73 11.16 -4.85 -4.23
CA ASP A 73 10.54 -5.66 -3.16
C ASP A 73 9.67 -4.83 -2.22
N ILE A 74 10.02 -3.57 -1.94
CA ILE A 74 9.19 -2.65 -1.14
C ILE A 74 7.99 -2.15 -1.97
N MET A 75 8.15 -1.86 -3.27
CA MET A 75 7.03 -1.57 -4.18
C MET A 75 6.12 -2.80 -4.37
N ALA A 76 6.72 -3.97 -4.53
CA ALA A 76 6.04 -5.25 -4.60
C ALA A 76 5.24 -5.52 -3.32
N ASN A 77 5.89 -5.47 -2.18
CA ASN A 77 5.30 -5.79 -0.89
C ASN A 77 4.22 -4.77 -0.49
N SER A 78 4.36 -3.48 -0.83
CA SER A 78 3.35 -2.45 -0.54
C SER A 78 2.19 -2.38 -1.54
N ALA A 79 2.45 -2.58 -2.83
CA ALA A 79 1.40 -2.58 -3.86
C ALA A 79 0.66 -3.93 -3.95
N TRP A 80 1.24 -5.03 -3.44
CA TRP A 80 0.69 -6.37 -3.63
C TRP A 80 -0.09 -6.95 -2.44
N ARG A 81 0.03 -6.35 -1.25
CA ARG A 81 -0.68 -6.83 -0.05
C ARG A 81 -2.21 -6.67 -0.08
N ASN A 82 -2.76 -6.03 -1.12
CA ASN A 82 -4.21 -5.94 -1.38
C ASN A 82 -4.56 -6.32 -2.83
N LEU A 83 -3.97 -7.39 -3.40
CA LEU A 83 -4.45 -7.95 -4.68
C LEU A 83 -5.85 -8.57 -4.48
N ARG A 84 -6.88 -7.73 -4.42
CA ARG A 84 -8.27 -8.19 -4.31
C ARG A 84 -8.60 -9.17 -5.44
N TRP A 85 -8.02 -8.97 -6.62
CA TRP A 85 -8.17 -9.87 -7.74
C TRP A 85 -7.46 -11.23 -7.62
N THR A 86 -6.58 -11.49 -6.66
CA THR A 86 -6.06 -12.86 -6.45
C THR A 86 -6.99 -13.73 -5.62
N GLN A 87 -8.07 -13.15 -5.07
CA GLN A 87 -9.07 -13.87 -4.29
C GLN A 87 -10.27 -14.25 -5.16
N GLU A 88 -10.67 -15.52 -5.14
CA GLU A 88 -11.79 -16.05 -5.93
C GLU A 88 -13.12 -15.35 -5.60
N GLU A 89 -13.34 -15.05 -4.33
CA GLU A 89 -14.53 -14.39 -3.80
C GLU A 89 -14.77 -13.01 -4.43
N GLN A 90 -13.69 -12.26 -4.71
CA GLN A 90 -13.79 -10.92 -5.30
C GLN A 90 -14.25 -10.98 -6.77
N TRP A 91 -13.99 -12.09 -7.48
CA TRP A 91 -14.51 -12.32 -8.83
C TRP A 91 -15.97 -12.77 -8.86
N ALA A 92 -16.58 -13.12 -7.72
CA ALA A 92 -17.98 -13.52 -7.66
C ALA A 92 -18.93 -12.36 -7.99
N GLY A 93 -18.52 -11.13 -7.64
CA GLY A 93 -19.27 -9.90 -7.94
C GLY A 93 -19.24 -9.48 -9.41
N ILE A 94 -18.33 -10.02 -10.22
CA ILE A 94 -18.12 -9.55 -11.60
C ILE A 94 -19.00 -10.32 -12.56
N ARG A 95 -19.95 -9.60 -13.16
CA ARG A 95 -20.92 -10.09 -14.13
C ARG A 95 -20.93 -9.19 -15.37
N LYS A 96 -21.53 -9.69 -16.45
CA LYS A 96 -21.72 -8.90 -17.68
C LYS A 96 -22.61 -7.69 -17.39
N GLY A 97 -22.30 -6.55 -18.00
CA GLY A 97 -23.05 -5.30 -17.85
C GLY A 97 -22.61 -4.37 -16.73
N ILE A 98 -21.66 -4.79 -15.88
CA ILE A 98 -21.07 -3.94 -14.83
C ILE A 98 -20.18 -2.87 -15.48
N SER A 99 -20.13 -1.66 -14.90
CA SER A 99 -19.27 -0.57 -15.35
C SER A 99 -17.78 -0.85 -15.04
N GLU A 100 -16.89 -0.26 -15.85
CA GLU A 100 -15.43 -0.29 -15.63
C GLU A 100 -15.05 0.17 -14.22
N GLU A 101 -15.65 1.26 -13.75
CA GLU A 101 -15.41 1.84 -12.42
C GLU A 101 -15.74 0.85 -11.30
N LYS A 102 -16.87 0.14 -11.40
CA LYS A 102 -17.26 -0.83 -10.38
C LYS A 102 -16.33 -2.06 -10.38
N VAL A 103 -15.77 -2.42 -11.54
CA VAL A 103 -14.73 -3.46 -11.61
C VAL A 103 -13.47 -3.01 -10.88
N ILE A 104 -13.03 -1.77 -11.07
CA ILE A 104 -11.87 -1.20 -10.38
C ILE A 104 -12.13 -1.10 -8.87
N GLU A 105 -13.34 -0.76 -8.44
CA GLU A 105 -13.71 -0.73 -7.02
C GLU A 105 -13.64 -2.12 -6.36
N LEU A 106 -14.02 -3.18 -7.09
CA LEU A 106 -14.02 -4.55 -6.57
C LEU A 106 -12.64 -5.22 -6.63
N LEU A 107 -11.96 -5.12 -7.78
CA LEU A 107 -10.71 -5.83 -8.06
C LEU A 107 -9.45 -4.98 -7.85
N GLY A 108 -9.59 -3.67 -7.81
CA GLY A 108 -8.49 -2.73 -7.89
C GLY A 108 -8.08 -2.41 -9.34
N ASN A 109 -7.11 -1.50 -9.45
CA ASN A 109 -6.54 -1.09 -10.73
C ASN A 109 -5.80 -2.27 -11.39
N PRO A 110 -6.09 -2.59 -12.67
CA PRO A 110 -5.42 -3.67 -13.36
C PRO A 110 -3.93 -3.36 -13.54
N PRO A 111 -3.04 -4.37 -13.42
CA PRO A 111 -1.63 -4.19 -13.72
C PRO A 111 -1.38 -3.86 -15.20
N ARG A 112 -2.31 -4.25 -16.09
CA ARG A 112 -2.25 -3.91 -17.51
C ARG A 112 -3.64 -3.69 -18.08
N SER A 113 -3.85 -2.52 -18.67
CA SER A 113 -5.00 -2.19 -19.51
C SER A 113 -4.54 -1.98 -20.95
N LEU A 114 -5.34 -2.42 -21.91
CA LEU A 114 -5.08 -2.25 -23.34
C LEU A 114 -6.37 -1.86 -24.03
N ASP A 115 -6.30 -0.84 -24.88
CA ASP A 115 -7.37 -0.56 -25.82
C ASP A 115 -7.34 -1.58 -26.95
N SER A 116 -8.50 -2.12 -27.28
CA SER A 116 -8.65 -3.17 -28.27
C SER A 116 -9.12 -2.56 -29.59
N LEU A 117 -8.45 -2.95 -30.68
CA LEU A 117 -8.80 -2.55 -32.04
C LEU A 117 -10.01 -3.32 -32.61
N LYS A 118 -10.57 -4.27 -31.86
CA LYS A 118 -11.68 -5.10 -32.33
C LYS A 118 -13.01 -4.36 -32.20
N PRO A 119 -13.91 -4.40 -33.20
CA PRO A 119 -15.19 -3.68 -33.15
C PRO A 119 -16.15 -4.16 -32.06
N ARG A 120 -15.87 -5.31 -31.42
CA ARG A 120 -16.70 -5.88 -30.35
C ARG A 120 -16.13 -5.62 -28.95
N VAL A 121 -14.93 -5.07 -28.83
CA VAL A 121 -14.23 -4.88 -27.56
C VAL A 121 -13.37 -3.62 -27.65
N ASP A 122 -13.63 -2.65 -26.79
CA ASP A 122 -12.93 -1.36 -26.82
C ASP A 122 -11.74 -1.35 -25.89
N LYS A 123 -11.86 -2.02 -24.72
CA LYS A 123 -10.81 -2.06 -23.70
C LYS A 123 -10.73 -3.43 -23.04
N VAL A 124 -9.53 -3.82 -22.64
CA VAL A 124 -9.24 -5.10 -22.00
C VAL A 124 -8.36 -4.89 -20.79
N PHE A 125 -8.81 -5.42 -19.64
CA PHE A 125 -8.00 -5.52 -18.44
C PHE A 125 -7.39 -6.92 -18.32
N TRP A 126 -6.10 -6.94 -18.05
CA TRP A 126 -5.33 -8.13 -17.77
C TRP A 126 -4.87 -8.10 -16.32
N TYR A 127 -5.16 -9.18 -15.61
CA TYR A 127 -4.77 -9.41 -14.23
C TYR A 127 -3.85 -10.64 -14.21
N GLU A 128 -2.54 -10.43 -14.09
CA GLU A 128 -1.51 -11.49 -14.20
C GLU A 128 -0.50 -11.36 -13.05
N THR A 129 -0.18 -12.47 -12.35
CA THR A 129 0.70 -12.45 -11.16
C THR A 129 2.15 -12.81 -11.46
N SER A 130 2.44 -13.65 -12.44
CA SER A 130 3.81 -14.10 -12.72
C SER A 130 4.13 -14.10 -14.21
N LEU A 131 5.32 -13.58 -14.53
CA LEU A 131 5.88 -13.57 -15.88
C LEU A 131 6.75 -14.81 -16.15
N ARG A 132 7.25 -15.48 -15.10
CA ARG A 132 8.30 -16.52 -15.21
C ARG A 132 7.78 -17.95 -15.41
N ASP A 133 6.72 -18.35 -14.72
CA ASP A 133 6.12 -19.69 -14.86
C ASP A 133 4.67 -19.61 -15.35
N ARG A 134 4.47 -19.99 -16.61
CA ARG A 134 3.16 -19.88 -17.30
C ARG A 134 2.13 -20.89 -16.81
N SER A 135 2.56 -22.00 -16.20
CA SER A 135 1.67 -23.11 -15.79
C SER A 135 0.91 -22.83 -14.49
N THR A 136 1.48 -22.03 -13.59
CA THR A 136 0.93 -21.68 -12.28
C THR A 136 0.53 -20.21 -12.15
N ALA A 137 0.59 -19.45 -13.24
CA ALA A 137 0.22 -18.05 -13.26
C ALA A 137 -1.31 -17.85 -13.07
N LEU A 138 -1.69 -17.05 -12.07
CA LEU A 138 -3.07 -16.57 -11.95
C LEU A 138 -3.32 -15.52 -13.03
N ARG A 139 -4.16 -15.86 -14.00
CA ARG A 139 -4.52 -14.99 -15.12
C ARG A 139 -6.01 -14.75 -15.22
N GLY A 140 -6.42 -13.51 -14.96
CA GLY A 140 -7.75 -12.98 -15.22
C GLY A 140 -7.76 -12.07 -16.44
N LYS A 141 -8.86 -12.08 -17.20
CA LYS A 141 -9.08 -11.16 -18.32
C LYS A 141 -10.50 -10.63 -18.30
N ILE A 142 -10.66 -9.31 -18.39
CA ILE A 142 -11.96 -8.65 -18.49
C ILE A 142 -11.98 -7.83 -19.77
N SER A 143 -13.02 -7.96 -20.57
CA SER A 143 -13.19 -7.23 -21.83
C SER A 143 -14.42 -6.33 -21.74
N PHE A 144 -14.25 -5.09 -22.18
CA PHE A 144 -15.25 -4.02 -22.08
C PHE A 144 -15.72 -3.58 -23.46
N LYS A 145 -17.00 -3.15 -23.54
CA LYS A 145 -17.59 -2.35 -24.61
C LYS A 145 -18.31 -1.18 -24.01
N ASP A 146 -18.20 0.01 -24.58
CA ASP A 146 -19.01 1.16 -24.18
C ASP A 146 -18.96 1.39 -22.65
N GLY A 147 -17.79 1.14 -22.03
CA GLY A 147 -17.58 1.20 -20.57
C GLY A 147 -18.17 0.06 -19.73
N LYS A 148 -18.73 -0.99 -20.35
CA LYS A 148 -19.40 -2.12 -19.69
C LYS A 148 -18.72 -3.45 -19.95
N VAL A 149 -18.73 -4.34 -18.96
CA VAL A 149 -18.16 -5.70 -19.06
C VAL A 149 -18.97 -6.57 -20.04
N ILE A 150 -18.32 -7.11 -21.06
CA ILE A 150 -18.92 -8.09 -22.00
C ILE A 150 -18.52 -9.51 -21.64
N ALA A 151 -17.23 -9.70 -21.32
CA ALA A 151 -16.62 -10.99 -21.14
C ALA A 151 -15.67 -10.97 -19.95
N VAL A 152 -15.79 -12.00 -19.12
CA VAL A 152 -14.96 -12.21 -17.93
C VAL A 152 -14.36 -13.61 -18.04
N LYS A 153 -13.04 -13.68 -18.05
CA LYS A 153 -12.28 -14.92 -17.90
C LYS A 153 -11.63 -14.88 -16.53
N LYS A 154 -12.16 -15.70 -15.61
CA LYS A 154 -11.65 -15.79 -14.24
C LYS A 154 -10.32 -16.57 -14.21
N PRO A 155 -9.43 -16.27 -13.24
CA PRO A 155 -8.26 -17.10 -12.98
C PRO A 155 -8.66 -18.53 -12.59
N ASN A 156 -7.82 -19.51 -12.94
CA ASN A 156 -8.00 -20.88 -12.47
C ASN A 156 -7.39 -21.03 -11.07
N PHE A 157 -8.17 -20.71 -10.03
CA PHE A 157 -7.73 -20.80 -8.64
C PHE A 157 -7.46 -22.24 -8.19
N GLN A 158 -8.18 -23.22 -8.76
CA GLN A 158 -8.03 -24.64 -8.41
C GLN A 158 -6.65 -25.17 -8.82
N ALA A 159 -6.22 -24.89 -10.06
CA ALA A 159 -4.90 -25.31 -10.54
C ALA A 159 -3.75 -24.73 -9.70
N VAL A 160 -3.91 -23.48 -9.25
CA VAL A 160 -2.90 -22.82 -8.40
C VAL A 160 -2.88 -23.42 -6.99
N LYS A 161 -4.05 -23.69 -6.40
CA LYS A 161 -4.15 -24.38 -5.10
C LYS A 161 -3.48 -25.75 -5.14
N GLN A 162 -3.72 -26.53 -6.20
CA GLN A 162 -3.12 -27.85 -6.38
C GLN A 162 -1.59 -27.78 -6.52
N ALA A 163 -1.08 -26.84 -7.32
CA ALA A 163 0.36 -26.67 -7.50
C ALA A 163 1.09 -26.25 -6.22
N LEU A 164 0.44 -25.47 -5.36
CA LEU A 164 0.96 -25.11 -4.04
C LEU A 164 0.97 -26.30 -3.07
N GLN A 165 -0.01 -27.20 -3.16
CA GLN A 165 -0.10 -28.39 -2.31
C GLN A 165 0.89 -29.49 -2.71
N SER A 166 1.29 -29.55 -3.98
CA SER A 166 2.24 -30.54 -4.51
C SER A 166 3.71 -30.20 -4.28
N ARG A 167 4.01 -29.10 -3.57
CA ARG A 167 5.36 -28.55 -3.39
C ARG A 167 5.77 -28.62 -1.93
#